data_AF-A0A0D3EDK3-F1
#
_entry.id   AF-A0A0D3EDK3-F1
#
_cell.length_a   1.000
_cell.length_b   1.000
_cell.length_c   1.000
_cell.angle_alpha   90.00
_cell.angle_beta   90.00
_cell.angle_gamma   90.00
#
_symmetry.space_group_name_H-M   'P 1'
#
loop_
_entity.id
_entity.type
_entity.pdbx_description
1 polymer ?
#
loop_
_entity_poly.entity_id
_entity_poly.type
_entity_poly.pdbx_seq_one_letter_code
_entity_poly.pdbx_strand_id
1 'polypeptide(L)'
;MDPNRSGHLQMARSGNGSRGQKIDLLTNHFGVNFTSKSQHFFQYSVAITYEDGNPVEAKGIGRKILAKVQETYQTDLGSKHFAYDGDKTLFTVGPLPNNKLDFSVVLEDMSCTRSNTSTSDANTKRLRPHNQSKRFNVAISFAAKISMQAIQGALQGNTTRKHMLNDEN
;
A
#
# COMPACT_ATOMS: atom_id res chain seq x y z
N MET A 1 16.84 19.84 24.96
CA MET A 1 16.14 20.20 23.70
C MET A 1 17.11 21.07 22.95
N ASP A 2 17.91 20.48 22.06
CA ASP A 2 19.03 21.19 21.43
C ASP A 2 18.55 21.95 20.18
N PRO A 3 18.83 23.27 20.07
CA PRO A 3 18.27 24.12 19.02
C PRO A 3 19.02 24.06 17.68
N ASN A 4 19.97 23.13 17.50
CA ASN A 4 20.92 23.18 16.38
C ASN A 4 20.95 21.91 15.52
N ARG A 5 19.77 21.44 15.10
CA ARG A 5 19.66 20.44 14.02
C ARG A 5 19.23 21.15 12.74
N SER A 6 20.14 21.93 12.15
CA SER A 6 19.97 22.42 10.79
C SER A 6 19.91 21.20 9.86
N GLY A 7 18.70 20.80 9.46
CA GLY A 7 18.51 19.70 8.51
C GLY A 7 19.32 20.00 7.25
N HIS A 8 20.31 19.16 6.96
CA HIS A 8 21.17 19.34 5.81
C HIS A 8 20.30 19.21 4.54
N LEU A 9 19.93 20.34 3.94
CA LEU A 9 19.19 20.33 2.68
C LEU A 9 20.11 19.78 1.59
N GLN A 10 19.61 18.83 0.80
CA GLN A 10 20.35 18.37 -0.38
C GLN A 10 20.59 19.56 -1.31
N MET A 11 21.85 19.74 -1.74
CA MET A 11 22.20 20.77 -2.71
C MET A 11 21.59 20.43 -4.07
N ALA A 12 21.00 21.44 -4.73
CA ALA A 12 20.53 21.29 -6.09
C ALA A 12 21.70 20.99 -7.04
N ARG A 13 21.47 20.13 -8.04
CA ARG A 13 22.47 19.84 -9.08
C ARG A 13 22.80 21.14 -9.83
N SER A 14 24.07 21.51 -9.91
CA SER A 14 24.55 22.75 -10.56
C SER A 14 24.48 22.71 -12.09
N GLY A 15 24.40 21.52 -12.70
CA GLY A 15 24.26 21.34 -14.14
C GLY A 15 24.55 19.91 -14.60
N ASN A 16 24.69 19.74 -15.92
CA ASN A 16 25.04 18.48 -16.57
C ASN A 16 26.54 18.46 -16.91
N GLY A 17 27.17 17.28 -16.90
CA GLY A 17 28.55 17.11 -17.35
C GLY A 17 28.66 17.28 -18.87
N SER A 18 29.77 17.86 -19.34
CA SER A 18 29.97 18.22 -20.75
C SER A 18 31.18 17.56 -21.43
N ARG A 19 32.06 16.90 -20.67
CA ARG A 19 33.29 16.27 -21.19
C ARG A 19 33.03 14.83 -21.61
N GLY A 20 33.71 14.38 -22.66
CA GLY A 20 33.70 12.99 -23.14
C GLY A 20 32.99 12.81 -24.48
N GLN A 21 33.16 11.63 -25.09
CA GLN A 21 32.44 11.25 -26.29
C GLN A 21 31.02 10.79 -25.93
N LYS A 22 30.03 11.28 -26.66
CA LYS A 22 28.63 10.88 -26.47
C LYS A 22 28.41 9.47 -27.01
N ILE A 23 27.71 8.65 -26.23
CA ILE A 23 27.26 7.31 -26.60
C ILE A 23 25.79 7.15 -26.23
N ASP A 24 25.05 6.41 -27.03
CA ASP A 24 23.66 6.09 -26.73
C ASP A 24 23.58 4.87 -25.82
N LEU A 25 22.73 4.96 -24.79
CA LEU A 25 22.55 3.90 -23.80
C LEU A 25 21.08 3.49 -23.75
N LEU A 26 20.86 2.19 -23.67
CA LEU A 26 19.59 1.64 -23.22
C LEU A 26 19.65 1.43 -21.71
N THR A 27 18.52 1.66 -21.05
CA THR A 27 18.42 1.47 -19.60
C THR A 27 17.17 0.66 -19.26
N ASN A 28 17.13 0.11 -18.07
CA ASN A 28 15.96 -0.53 -17.49
C ASN A 28 14.96 0.48 -16.88
N HIS A 29 14.96 1.74 -17.35
CA HIS A 29 13.99 2.75 -16.95
C HIS A 29 12.88 2.89 -18.00
N PHE A 30 11.67 2.50 -17.62
CA PHE A 30 10.47 2.63 -18.46
C PHE A 30 9.73 3.91 -18.10
N GLY A 31 9.41 4.73 -19.12
CA GLY A 31 8.64 5.96 -18.93
C GLY A 31 7.21 5.63 -18.50
N VAL A 32 6.79 6.19 -17.35
CA VAL A 32 5.42 6.08 -16.84
C VAL A 32 4.76 7.44 -16.96
N ASN A 33 3.60 7.49 -17.61
CA ASN A 33 2.81 8.71 -17.77
C ASN A 33 1.46 8.57 -17.09
N PHE A 34 0.97 9.67 -16.52
CA PHE A 34 -0.36 9.75 -15.92
C PHE A 34 -1.31 10.49 -16.86
N THR A 35 -2.47 9.90 -17.15
CA THR A 35 -3.41 10.42 -18.15
C THR A 35 -4.20 11.65 -17.66
N SER A 36 -4.42 11.79 -16.35
CA SER A 36 -5.29 12.84 -15.79
C SER A 36 -4.57 13.68 -14.73
N LYS A 37 -4.56 15.00 -14.96
CA LYS A 37 -3.95 16.00 -14.07
C LYS A 37 -4.85 16.40 -12.88
N SER A 38 -6.15 16.14 -12.97
CA SER A 38 -7.13 16.49 -11.93
C SER A 38 -7.46 15.33 -10.98
N GLN A 39 -6.86 14.16 -11.20
CA GLN A 39 -7.11 12.98 -10.40
C GLN A 39 -6.43 13.09 -9.05
N HIS A 40 -7.16 12.69 -8.01
CA HIS A 40 -6.62 12.57 -6.67
C HIS A 40 -6.59 11.10 -6.28
N PHE A 41 -5.50 10.69 -5.65
CA PHE A 41 -5.42 9.43 -4.94
C PHE A 41 -5.83 9.64 -3.50
N PHE A 42 -6.54 8.68 -2.94
CA PHE A 42 -6.97 8.72 -1.55
C PHE A 42 -6.22 7.62 -0.82
N GLN A 43 -5.49 8.00 0.23
CA GLN A 43 -4.75 7.11 1.10
C GLN A 43 -5.59 6.81 2.35
N TYR A 44 -5.56 5.56 2.76
CA TYR A 44 -6.21 5.05 3.95
C TYR A 44 -5.20 4.26 4.78
N SER A 45 -5.35 4.32 6.10
CA SER A 45 -4.69 3.40 7.03
C SER A 45 -5.50 2.12 7.17
N VAL A 46 -4.82 0.98 7.17
CA VAL A 46 -5.41 -0.35 7.38
C VAL A 46 -4.92 -0.89 8.71
N ALA A 47 -5.84 -1.36 9.54
CA ALA A 47 -5.54 -2.14 10.73
C ALA A 47 -6.24 -3.50 10.62
N ILE A 48 -5.50 -4.58 10.88
CA ILE A 48 -6.02 -5.94 10.84
C ILE A 48 -5.77 -6.57 12.21
N THR A 49 -6.84 -7.05 12.83
CA THR A 49 -6.77 -7.77 14.11
C THR A 49 -7.43 -9.14 13.98
N TYR A 50 -7.04 -10.05 14.86
CA TYR A 50 -7.81 -11.26 15.10
C TYR A 50 -9.12 -10.91 15.83
N GLU A 51 -9.97 -11.92 16.02
CA GLU A 51 -11.24 -11.78 16.75
C GLU A 51 -11.05 -11.40 18.23
N ASP A 52 -9.92 -11.79 18.83
CA ASP A 52 -9.52 -11.41 20.20
C ASP A 52 -9.00 -9.96 20.32
N GLY A 53 -8.95 -9.23 19.21
CA GLY A 53 -8.48 -7.84 19.14
C GLY A 53 -6.96 -7.69 19.00
N ASN A 54 -6.19 -8.79 19.03
CA ASN A 54 -4.74 -8.72 18.86
C ASN A 54 -4.37 -8.40 17.40
N PRO A 55 -3.34 -7.55 17.15
CA PRO A 55 -2.86 -7.28 15.80
C PRO A 55 -2.38 -8.53 15.07
N VAL A 56 -2.61 -8.60 13.76
CA VAL A 56 -2.10 -9.69 12.92
C VAL A 56 -0.65 -9.39 12.52
N GLU A 57 0.30 -10.16 13.05
CA GLU A 57 1.75 -10.00 12.75
C GLU A 57 2.24 -10.84 11.57
N ALA A 58 1.39 -11.67 10.98
CA ALA A 58 1.78 -12.59 9.91
C ALA A 58 1.96 -11.85 8.57
N LYS A 59 3.22 -11.67 8.15
CA LYS A 59 3.55 -11.05 6.86
C LYS A 59 2.89 -11.80 5.69
N GLY A 60 2.22 -11.06 4.80
CA GLY A 60 1.61 -11.58 3.59
C GLY A 60 0.14 -12.00 3.71
N ILE A 61 -0.37 -12.32 4.92
CA ILE A 61 -1.79 -12.69 5.07
C ILE A 61 -2.71 -11.49 4.83
N GLY A 62 -2.27 -10.27 5.16
CA GLY A 62 -3.06 -9.05 4.97
C GLY A 62 -3.52 -8.85 3.52
N ARG A 63 -2.71 -9.25 2.52
CA ARG A 63 -3.12 -9.18 1.11
C ARG A 63 -4.25 -10.15 0.78
N LYS A 64 -4.24 -11.35 1.37
CA LYS A 64 -5.33 -12.32 1.22
C LYS A 64 -6.62 -11.83 1.89
N ILE A 65 -6.49 -11.29 3.10
CA ILE A 65 -7.61 -10.72 3.85
C ILE A 65 -8.24 -9.58 3.03
N LEU A 66 -7.44 -8.64 2.53
CA LEU A 66 -7.92 -7.50 1.77
C LEU A 66 -8.48 -7.90 0.40
N ALA A 67 -7.90 -8.91 -0.26
CA ALA A 67 -8.51 -9.49 -1.46
C ALA A 67 -9.93 -9.99 -1.16
N LYS A 68 -10.13 -10.66 -0.01
CA LYS A 68 -11.46 -11.12 0.41
C LYS A 68 -12.40 -9.98 0.80
N VAL A 69 -11.89 -8.89 1.39
CA VAL A 69 -12.66 -7.65 1.60
C VAL A 69 -13.18 -7.12 0.27
N GLN A 70 -12.31 -6.99 -0.74
CA GLN A 70 -12.70 -6.45 -2.05
C GLN A 70 -13.72 -7.33 -2.77
N GLU A 71 -13.61 -8.66 -2.63
CA GLU A 71 -14.56 -9.62 -3.19
C GLU A 71 -15.92 -9.58 -2.48
N THR A 72 -15.93 -9.54 -1.14
CA THR A 72 -17.15 -9.71 -0.33
C THR A 72 -17.92 -8.41 -0.16
N TYR A 73 -17.23 -7.27 -0.04
CA TYR A 73 -17.81 -5.97 0.33
C TYR A 73 -17.65 -4.93 -0.79
N GLN A 74 -17.70 -5.37 -2.06
CA GLN A 74 -17.51 -4.48 -3.21
C GLN A 74 -18.49 -3.29 -3.20
N THR A 75 -19.75 -3.52 -2.83
CA THR A 75 -20.78 -2.47 -2.73
C THR A 75 -20.47 -1.45 -1.65
N ASP A 76 -19.98 -1.91 -0.49
CA ASP A 76 -19.69 -1.07 0.67
C ASP A 76 -18.44 -0.21 0.44
N LEU A 77 -17.56 -0.68 -0.45
CA LEU A 77 -16.43 0.08 -0.99
C LEU A 77 -16.84 1.04 -2.13
N GLY A 78 -18.14 1.16 -2.43
CA GLY A 78 -18.65 1.99 -3.52
C GLY A 78 -18.22 1.50 -4.90
N SER A 79 -18.07 0.18 -5.06
CA SER A 79 -17.56 -0.50 -6.25
C SER A 79 -16.18 -0.01 -6.70
N LYS A 80 -15.37 0.50 -5.76
CA LYS A 80 -14.00 0.94 -6.04
C LYS A 80 -13.00 -0.19 -5.83
N HIS A 81 -12.02 -0.23 -6.71
CA HIS A 81 -10.82 -1.05 -6.53
C HIS A 81 -9.77 -0.26 -5.75
N PHE A 82 -8.94 -0.99 -5.01
CA PHE A 82 -7.87 -0.41 -4.24
C PHE A 82 -6.54 -1.15 -4.44
N ALA A 83 -5.45 -0.46 -4.12
CA ALA A 83 -4.11 -1.04 -4.04
C ALA A 83 -3.65 -1.03 -2.58
N TYR A 84 -3.17 -2.16 -2.07
CA TYR A 84 -2.70 -2.32 -0.70
C TYR A 84 -1.21 -2.70 -0.69
N ASP A 85 -0.41 -2.00 0.12
CA ASP A 85 1.04 -2.19 0.20
C ASP A 85 1.45 -3.55 0.82
N GLY A 86 0.56 -4.16 1.59
CA GLY A 86 0.82 -5.39 2.33
C GLY A 86 1.05 -5.20 3.83
N ASP A 87 0.96 -3.97 4.35
CA ASP A 87 1.17 -3.62 5.75
C ASP A 87 0.08 -2.70 6.31
N LYS A 88 0.13 -1.40 6.03
CA LYS A 88 -0.73 -0.40 6.70
C LYS A 88 -1.38 0.58 5.77
N THR A 89 -1.04 0.60 4.48
CA THR A 89 -1.52 1.65 3.58
C THR A 89 -2.27 1.10 2.38
N LEU A 90 -3.41 1.71 2.12
CA LEU A 90 -4.30 1.39 1.02
C LEU A 90 -4.59 2.65 0.21
N PHE A 91 -4.63 2.52 -1.11
CA PHE A 91 -4.84 3.61 -2.04
C PHE A 91 -6.03 3.34 -2.96
N THR A 92 -6.87 4.35 -3.18
CA THR A 92 -7.99 4.28 -4.12
C THR A 92 -7.97 5.43 -5.13
N VAL A 93 -8.58 5.17 -6.29
CA VAL A 93 -8.96 6.20 -7.24
C VAL A 93 -10.34 6.73 -6.86
N GLY A 94 -10.38 7.94 -6.31
CA GLY A 94 -11.59 8.53 -5.75
C GLY A 94 -11.89 8.07 -4.31
N PRO A 95 -12.73 8.82 -3.57
CA PRO A 95 -13.00 8.55 -2.16
C PRO A 95 -13.87 7.31 -1.96
N LEU A 96 -13.59 6.51 -0.92
CA LEU A 96 -14.52 5.48 -0.45
C LEU A 96 -15.78 6.14 0.12
N PRO A 97 -16.92 5.44 0.21
CA PRO A 97 -18.18 6.02 0.66
C PRO A 97 -18.09 6.69 2.04
N ASN A 98 -17.29 6.11 2.95
CA ASN A 98 -17.11 6.60 4.32
C ASN A 98 -15.63 6.76 4.66
N ASN A 99 -15.34 7.64 5.61
CA ASN A 99 -13.99 7.86 6.15
C ASN A 99 -13.51 6.71 7.04
N LYS A 100 -14.42 5.91 7.61
CA LYS A 100 -14.09 4.73 8.40
C LYS A 100 -15.00 3.58 7.99
N LEU A 101 -14.40 2.44 7.70
CA LEU A 101 -15.06 1.22 7.28
C LEU A 101 -14.48 0.05 8.07
N ASP A 102 -15.35 -0.72 8.72
CA ASP A 102 -14.97 -1.88 9.51
C ASP A 102 -15.59 -3.13 8.88
N PHE A 103 -14.78 -4.15 8.65
CA PHE A 103 -15.17 -5.41 7.99
C PHE A 103 -14.78 -6.61 8.84
N SER A 104 -15.52 -7.71 8.67
CA SER A 104 -15.24 -8.99 9.29
C SER A 104 -15.02 -10.05 8.21
N VAL A 105 -13.81 -10.55 8.08
CA VAL A 105 -13.43 -11.51 7.03
C VAL A 105 -13.11 -12.86 7.66
N VAL A 106 -13.62 -13.93 7.06
CA VAL A 106 -13.23 -15.29 7.39
C VAL A 106 -12.34 -15.81 6.26
N LEU A 107 -11.13 -16.26 6.60
CA LEU A 107 -10.26 -16.99 5.68
C LEU A 107 -10.24 -18.46 6.10
N GLU A 108 -10.54 -19.35 5.15
CA GLU A 108 -10.27 -20.77 5.31
C GLU A 108 -8.76 -21.01 5.16
N ASP A 109 -8.16 -21.77 6.08
CA ASP A 109 -6.82 -22.31 5.86
C ASP A 109 -6.87 -23.24 4.64
N MET A 110 -6.59 -22.70 3.45
CA MET A 110 -6.11 -23.51 2.35
C MET A 110 -4.84 -24.16 2.87
N SER A 111 -4.91 -25.46 3.19
CA SER A 111 -3.80 -26.25 3.69
C SER A 111 -2.53 -25.75 3.01
N CYS A 112 -1.58 -25.27 3.78
CA CYS A 112 -0.27 -24.96 3.27
C CYS A 112 0.27 -26.26 2.65
N THR A 113 0.09 -26.42 1.34
CA THR A 113 0.86 -27.39 0.57
C THR A 113 2.26 -26.83 0.61
N ARG A 114 2.98 -27.22 1.67
CA ARG A 114 4.42 -27.10 1.77
C ARG A 114 4.98 -27.91 0.61
N SER A 115 5.14 -27.26 -0.54
CA SER A 115 5.93 -27.82 -1.61
C SER A 115 7.37 -27.98 -1.10
N ASN A 116 7.92 -29.17 -1.31
CA ASN A 116 9.32 -29.56 -1.13
C ASN A 116 9.81 -29.92 0.29
N THR A 117 9.44 -31.12 0.72
CA THR A 117 10.43 -32.11 1.20
C THR A 117 9.91 -33.51 0.91
N SER A 118 10.42 -34.09 -0.16
CA SER A 118 10.35 -35.51 -0.45
C SER A 118 11.19 -36.27 0.57
N THR A 119 10.56 -36.79 1.61
CA THR A 119 11.06 -37.95 2.35
C THR A 119 9.90 -38.92 2.48
N SER A 120 10.00 -39.99 1.70
CA SER A 120 9.16 -41.18 1.78
C SER A 120 9.21 -41.75 3.19
N ASP A 121 8.09 -41.73 3.90
CA ASP A 121 7.82 -42.75 4.91
C ASP A 121 6.33 -43.02 5.01
N ALA A 122 5.98 -44.24 4.61
CA ALA A 122 4.64 -44.75 4.52
C ALA A 122 4.18 -45.25 5.90
N ASN A 123 3.73 -44.36 6.79
CA ASN A 123 2.72 -44.70 7.79
C ASN A 123 2.25 -43.47 8.57
N THR A 124 1.26 -42.74 8.04
CA THR A 124 0.43 -41.90 8.91
C THR A 124 -0.97 -41.90 8.34
N LYS A 125 -1.89 -42.54 9.06
CA LYS A 125 -3.34 -42.52 8.81
C LYS A 125 -3.73 -41.07 8.49
N ARG A 126 -4.40 -40.88 7.35
CA ARG A 126 -4.89 -39.57 6.85
C ARG A 126 -5.68 -38.85 7.96
N LEU A 127 -4.99 -38.04 8.75
CA LEU A 127 -5.64 -37.06 9.61
C LEU A 127 -6.30 -36.07 8.66
N ARG A 128 -7.63 -36.01 8.70
CA ARG A 128 -8.38 -34.94 8.03
C ARG A 128 -7.71 -33.62 8.39
N PRO A 129 -7.32 -32.78 7.41
CA PRO A 129 -6.98 -31.40 7.71
C PRO A 129 -8.17 -30.81 8.47
N HIS A 130 -7.95 -30.41 9.71
CA HIS A 130 -8.94 -29.63 10.43
C HIS A 130 -9.00 -28.29 9.68
N ASN A 131 -10.08 -28.05 8.94
CA ASN A 131 -10.34 -26.76 8.30
C ASN A 131 -10.43 -25.70 9.40
N GLN A 132 -9.29 -25.09 9.73
CA GLN A 132 -9.23 -23.98 10.66
C GLN A 132 -9.52 -22.71 9.87
N SER A 133 -10.81 -22.40 9.71
CA SER A 133 -11.18 -21.05 9.28
C SER A 133 -10.86 -20.07 10.43
N LYS A 134 -10.25 -18.95 10.08
CA LYS A 134 -9.94 -17.87 11.03
C LYS A 134 -10.66 -16.61 10.63
N ARG A 135 -11.22 -15.93 11.63
CA ARG A 135 -11.90 -14.66 11.48
C ARG A 135 -10.97 -13.49 11.81
N PHE A 136 -11.06 -12.45 11.01
CA PHE A 136 -10.25 -11.25 11.07
C PHE A 136 -11.15 -10.03 11.03
N ASN A 137 -10.83 -9.04 11.85
CA ASN A 137 -11.43 -7.71 11.79
C ASN A 137 -10.50 -6.79 11.01
N VAL A 138 -11.05 -6.02 10.08
CA VAL A 138 -10.32 -5.09 9.22
C VAL A 138 -10.92 -3.72 9.38
N ALA A 139 -10.13 -2.74 9.80
CA ALA A 139 -10.50 -1.33 9.82
C ALA A 139 -9.75 -0.57 8.75
N ILE A 140 -10.47 0.14 7.88
CA ILE A 140 -9.95 1.04 6.86
C ILE A 140 -10.36 2.46 7.24
N SER A 141 -9.40 3.35 7.45
CA SER A 141 -9.64 4.74 7.86
C SER A 141 -8.95 5.73 6.93
N PHE A 142 -9.65 6.80 6.53
CA PHE A 142 -9.11 7.84 5.67
C PHE A 142 -7.91 8.52 6.33
N ALA A 143 -6.83 8.69 5.57
CA ALA A 143 -5.58 9.27 6.04
C ALA A 143 -5.22 10.56 5.29
N ALA A 144 -5.22 10.53 3.96
CA ALA A 144 -4.79 11.68 3.17
C ALA A 144 -5.38 11.69 1.76
N LYS A 145 -5.45 12.90 1.18
CA LYS A 145 -5.77 13.13 -0.23
C LYS A 145 -4.51 13.61 -0.94
N ILE A 146 -4.10 12.88 -1.97
CA ILE A 146 -2.85 13.10 -2.71
C ILE A 146 -3.19 13.63 -4.10
N SER A 147 -2.74 14.85 -4.41
CA SER A 147 -2.94 15.47 -5.72
C SER A 147 -1.91 14.97 -6.74
N MET A 148 -2.37 14.49 -7.89
CA MET A 148 -1.48 14.12 -8.98
C MET A 148 -0.72 15.29 -9.58
N GLN A 149 -1.31 16.49 -9.54
CA GLN A 149 -0.63 17.71 -9.95
C GLN A 149 0.56 18.02 -9.05
N ALA A 150 0.45 17.77 -7.74
CA ALA A 150 1.56 17.97 -6.81
C ALA A 150 2.70 16.98 -7.08
N ILE A 151 2.39 15.72 -7.38
CA ILE A 151 3.39 14.71 -7.77
C ILE A 151 4.08 15.11 -9.07
N GLN A 152 3.32 15.53 -10.08
CA GLN A 152 3.88 16.00 -11.36
C GLN A 152 4.77 17.22 -11.18
N GLY A 153 4.35 18.19 -10.34
CA GLY A 153 5.15 19.35 -9.99
C GLY A 153 6.48 18.96 -9.35
N ALA A 154 6.45 18.04 -8.38
CA ALA A 154 7.65 17.54 -7.73
C ALA A 154 8.61 16.84 -8.71
N LEU A 155 8.09 16.03 -9.64
CA LEU A 155 8.89 15.37 -10.69
C LEU A 155 9.56 16.37 -11.64
N GLN A 156 8.93 17.53 -11.88
CA GLN A 156 9.50 18.62 -12.69
C GLN A 156 10.47 19.51 -11.90
N GLY A 157 10.68 19.25 -10.61
CA GLY A 157 11.50 20.10 -9.73
C GLY A 157 10.76 21.29 -9.13
N ASN A 158 9.46 21.42 -9.36
CA ASN A 158 8.60 22.45 -8.78
C ASN A 158 8.16 22.02 -7.37
N THR A 159 9.07 22.08 -6.39
CA THR A 159 8.70 21.84 -4.99
C THR A 159 8.16 23.14 -4.37
N THR A 160 6.94 23.09 -3.83
CA THR A 160 6.34 24.17 -3.05
C THR A 160 7.13 24.36 -1.75
N ARG A 161 8.13 25.24 -1.77
CA ARG A 161 8.75 25.77 -0.53
C ARG A 161 7.85 26.76 0.23
N LYS A 162 6.61 27.04 -0.20
CA LYS A 162 5.75 28.07 0.39
C LYS A 162 4.24 27.82 0.21
N HIS A 163 3.68 26.75 0.79
CA HIS A 163 2.21 26.67 0.89
C HIS A 163 1.66 25.84 2.08
N MET A 164 2.40 25.75 3.19
CA MET A 164 1.87 25.20 4.46
C MET A 164 1.76 26.25 5.57
N LEU A 165 1.67 27.52 5.19
CA LEU A 165 1.23 28.59 6.08
C LEU A 165 0.11 29.31 5.36
N ASN A 166 -1.02 29.43 6.04
CA ASN A 166 -2.28 30.07 5.65
C ASN A 166 -3.28 29.11 5.01
N ASP A 167 -3.97 28.38 5.89
CA ASP A 167 -5.44 28.26 5.84
C ASP A 167 -5.94 28.17 7.29
N GLU A 168 -5.80 29.28 8.02
CA GLU A 168 -6.74 29.69 9.07
C GLU A 168 -7.17 31.13 8.74
N ASN A 169 -8.34 31.25 8.11
CA ASN A 169 -9.37 32.24 8.42
C ASN A 169 -10.66 31.89 7.68
#